data_AF-A0A8J4M607-F1
#
_entry.id   AF-A0A8J4M607-F1
#
_cell.length_a   1.000
_cell.length_b   1.000
_cell.length_c   1.000
_cell.angle_alpha   90.00
_cell.angle_beta   90.00
_cell.angle_gamma   90.00
#
_symmetry.space_group_name_H-M   'P 1'
#
loop_
_entity.id
_entity.type
_entity.pdbx_description
1 polymer ?
#
loop_
_entity_poly.entity_id
_entity_poly.type
_entity_poly.pdbx_seq_one_letter_code
_entity_poly.pdbx_strand_id
1 'polypeptide(L)' 'MEGINSLVQAAKAKARGYRSTRNLKAIVYLLAGKLDLNLPA' A
#
# COMPACT_ATOMS: atom_id res chain seq x y z
N MET A 1 18.00 11.28 4.61
CA MET A 1 17.46 10.46 3.51
C MET A 1 16.75 9.20 4.02
N GLU A 2 16.01 9.28 5.14
CA GLU A 2 15.46 8.08 5.81
C GLU A 2 13.93 7.95 5.68
N GLY A 3 13.19 9.05 5.55
CA GLY A 3 11.71 9.01 5.53
C GLY A 3 11.11 8.16 4.41
N ILE A 4 11.64 8.26 3.18
CA ILE A 4 11.16 7.44 2.05
C ILE A 4 11.46 5.95 2.28
N ASN A 5 12.64 5.62 2.82
CA ASN A 5 13.00 4.24 3.14
C ASN A 5 12.11 3.65 4.24
N SER A 6 11.81 4.42 5.28
CA SER A 6 10.90 4.00 6.35
C SER A 6 9.49 3.74 5.83
N LEU A 7 8.98 4.57 4.90
CA LEU A 7 7.67 4.38 4.27
C LEU A 7 7.64 3.12 3.40
N VAL A 8 8.68 2.88 2.60
CA VAL A 8 8.79 1.67 1.77
C VAL A 8 8.90 0.41 2.63
N GLN A 9 9.61 0.47 3.76
CA GLN A 9 9.70 -0.65 4.70
C GLN A 9 8.36 -0.91 5.41
N ALA A 10 7.65 0.13 5.85
CA ALA A 10 6.32 0.00 6.44
C ALA A 10 5.32 -0.59 5.44
N ALA A 11 5.38 -0.20 4.16
CA ALA A 11 4.56 -0.77 3.10
C ALA A 11 4.88 -2.25 2.86
N LYS A 12 6.17 -2.63 2.81
CA LYS A 12 6.59 -4.04 2.72
C LYS A 12 6.13 -4.86 3.92
N ALA A 13 6.19 -4.30 5.14
CA ALA A 13 5.74 -4.96 6.35
C ALA A 13 4.22 -5.18 6.37
N LYS A 14 3.41 -4.20 5.92
CA LYS A 14 1.95 -4.33 5.75
C LYS A 14 1.55 -5.30 4.62
N ALA A 15 2.37 -5.39 3.57
CA ALA A 15 2.16 -6.34 2.48
C ALA A 15 2.65 -7.77 2.83
N ARG A 16 3.34 -7.96 3.95
CA ARG A 16 3.90 -9.26 4.36
C ARG A 16 2.76 -10.22 4.71
N GLY A 17 2.59 -11.25 3.87
CA GLY A 17 1.43 -12.17 3.89
C GLY A 17 0.68 -12.21 2.55
N TYR A 18 0.80 -11.14 1.77
CA TYR A 18 0.25 -11.05 0.43
C TYR A 18 1.35 -11.31 -0.61
N ARG A 19 1.51 -12.56 -1.06
CA ARG A 19 2.58 -12.98 -2.00
C ARG A 19 2.41 -12.48 -3.44
N SER A 20 1.46 -11.60 -3.73
CA SER A 20 1.22 -11.10 -5.08
C SER A 20 1.56 -9.61 -5.21
N THR A 21 2.20 -9.27 -6.32
CA THR A 21 2.48 -7.87 -6.72
C THR A 21 1.21 -7.05 -6.91
N ARG A 22 0.06 -7.70 -7.14
CA ARG A 22 -1.27 -7.08 -7.19
C ARG A 22 -1.67 -6.49 -5.85
N ASN A 23 -1.39 -7.19 -4.75
CA ASN A 23 -1.74 -6.73 -3.40
C ASN A 23 -0.80 -5.62 -2.93
N LEU A 24 0.49 -5.68 -3.31
CA LEU A 24 1.42 -4.58 -3.07
C LEU A 24 0.96 -3.29 -3.79
N LYS A 25 0.56 -3.39 -5.07
CA LYS A 25 -0.03 -2.26 -5.80
C LYS A 25 -1.29 -1.72 -5.11
N ALA A 26 -2.21 -2.59 -4.68
CA ALA A 26 -3.42 -2.17 -3.98
C ALA A 26 -3.12 -1.42 -2.67
N ILE A 27 -2.17 -1.91 -1.87
CA ILE A 27 -1.78 -1.26 -0.60
C ILE A 27 -1.09 0.09 -0.87
N VAL A 28 -0.25 0.18 -1.89
CA VAL A 28 0.36 1.46 -2.31
C VAL A 28 -0.71 2.43 -2.81
N TYR A 29 -1.70 1.97 -3.58
CA TYR A 29 -2.84 2.79 -4.00
C TYR A 29 -3.70 3.26 -2.83
N LEU A 30 -3.93 2.42 -1.82
CA LEU A 30 -4.68 2.78 -0.60
C LEU A 30 -3.91 3.75 0.31
N LEU A 31 -2.58 3.65 0.35
CA LEU A 31 -1.74 4.52 1.17
C LEU A 31 -1.40 5.84 0.49
N ALA A 32 -1.20 5.84 -0.83
CA ALA A 32 -0.78 7.01 -1.61
C ALA A 32 -1.97 7.76 -2.24
N GLY A 33 -3.04 7.04 -2.58
CA GLY A 33 -4.28 7.63 -3.07
C GLY A 33 -5.28 7.70 -1.93
N LYS A 34 -5.78 8.89 -1.61
CA LYS A 34 -7.11 9.05 -1.02
C LYS A 34 -8.14 8.48 -2.02
N LEU A 35 -8.18 7.16 -2.17
CA LEU A 35 -9.04 6.52 -3.14
C LEU A 35 -10.44 6.56 -2.54
N ASP A 36 -11.24 7.53 -2.99
CA ASP A 36 -12.70 7.50 -2.85
C ASP A 36 -13.16 6.23 -3.56
N LEU A 37 -13.19 5.14 -2.80
CA LEU A 37 -13.80 3.89 -3.20
C LEU A 37 -15.30 4.17 -3.21
N ASN A 38 -15.78 4.70 -4.34
CA ASN A 38 -17.20 4.84 -4.64
C ASN A 38 -17.79 3.44 -4.89
N LEU A 39 -17.77 2.63 -3.83
CA LEU A 39 -18.36 1.31 -3.79
C LEU A 39 -19.88 1.50 -3.73
N PRO A 40 -20.65 0.92 -4.66
CA PRO A 40 -22.09 0.92 -4.51
C PRO A 40 -22.47 0.13 -3.25
N ALA A 41 -23.38 0.71 -2.47
CA ALA A 41 -23.94 0.12 -1.25
C ALA A 41 -24.75 -1.15 -1.55
#